data_AF-A0A7S4ESB0-F1
#
_entry.id   AF-A0A7S4ESB0-F1
#
_cell.length_a   1.000
_cell.length_b   1.000
_cell.length_c   1.000
_cell.angle_alpha   90.00
_cell.angle_beta   90.00
_cell.angle_gamma   90.00
#
_symmetry.space_group_name_H-M   'P 1'
#
loop_
_entity.id
_entity.type
_entity.pdbx_description
1 polymer ?
#
loop_
_entity_poly.entity_id
_entity_poly.type
_entity_poly.pdbx_seq_one_letter_code
_entity_poly.pdbx_strand_id
1 'polypeptide(L)'
;RVVKVVAPKAGLFPLLARCDALGITPPWLVVASSTSSLLGYAGQANYCAANALFDQSAAFGLASTSPKPALLVLNFGPWGEVGMASEGTKAYEMSVANGEIPMPSSAALGCVAKALAELRSAAAVQPDARLQFIVADVEW
;
A
#
# COMPACT_ATOMS: atom_id res chain seq x y z
N ARG A 1 15.64 14.59 -3.79
CA ARG A 1 15.16 13.37 -4.48
C ARG A 1 14.29 12.48 -3.58
N VAL A 2 14.69 12.22 -2.32
CA VAL A 2 13.88 11.41 -1.37
C VAL A 2 12.56 12.08 -0.99
N VAL A 3 12.58 13.35 -0.57
CA VAL A 3 11.38 14.10 -0.14
C VAL A 3 10.26 14.05 -1.17
N LYS A 4 10.57 14.22 -2.46
CA LYS A 4 9.57 14.19 -3.55
C LYS A 4 8.82 12.86 -3.64
N VAL A 5 9.48 11.73 -3.36
CA VAL A 5 8.90 10.39 -3.45
C VAL A 5 8.17 10.00 -2.16
N VAL A 6 8.74 10.39 -1.01
CA VAL A 6 8.17 10.09 0.31
C VAL A 6 6.95 10.96 0.60
N ALA A 7 6.96 12.24 0.22
CA ALA A 7 5.89 13.20 0.54
C ALA A 7 4.46 12.70 0.25
N PRO A 8 4.12 12.16 -0.93
CA PRO A 8 2.76 11.68 -1.17
C PRO A 8 2.37 10.46 -0.32
N LYS A 9 3.34 9.63 0.11
CA LYS A 9 3.09 8.47 0.99
C LYS A 9 2.98 8.89 2.46
N ALA A 10 3.91 9.72 2.91
CA ALA A 10 3.93 10.27 4.26
C ALA A 10 2.78 11.27 4.52
N GLY A 11 2.14 11.80 3.47
CA GLY A 11 0.96 12.66 3.56
C GLY A 11 -0.24 12.03 4.28
N LEU A 12 -0.25 10.70 4.44
CA LEU A 12 -1.21 9.98 5.28
C LEU A 12 -1.18 10.46 6.74
N PHE A 13 0.00 10.65 7.33
CA PHE A 13 0.14 10.98 8.75
C PHE A 13 -0.47 12.35 9.11
N PRO A 14 -0.19 13.46 8.39
CA PRO A 14 -0.85 14.73 8.66
C PRO A 14 -2.36 14.69 8.33
N LEU A 15 -2.81 13.87 7.38
CA LEU A 15 -4.24 13.67 7.13
C LEU A 15 -4.92 13.02 8.34
N LEU A 16 -4.34 11.96 8.90
CA LEU A 16 -4.87 11.30 10.09
C LEU A 16 -4.85 12.23 11.31
N ALA A 17 -3.77 12.99 11.51
CA ALA A 17 -3.71 14.00 12.56
C ALA A 17 -4.81 15.07 12.40
N ARG A 18 -5.16 15.44 11.16
CA ARG A 18 -6.25 16.37 10.89
C ARG A 18 -7.62 15.75 11.17
N CYS A 19 -7.83 14.48 10.82
CA CYS A 19 -9.03 13.73 11.18
C CYS A 19 -9.21 13.65 12.70
N ASP A 20 -8.14 13.32 13.43
CA ASP A 20 -8.13 13.29 14.89
C ASP A 20 -8.49 14.66 15.50
N ALA A 21 -7.89 15.74 14.98
CA ALA A 21 -8.21 17.10 15.41
C ALA A 21 -9.66 17.53 15.15
N LEU A 22 -10.35 16.86 14.22
CA LEU A 22 -11.77 17.09 13.91
C LEU A 22 -12.70 16.08 14.62
N GLY A 23 -12.15 15.15 15.41
CA GLY A 23 -12.94 14.07 16.02
C GLY A 23 -13.51 13.07 15.01
N ILE A 24 -12.89 12.96 13.83
CA ILE A 24 -13.30 12.06 12.75
C ILE A 24 -12.40 10.83 12.81
N THR A 25 -12.97 9.66 13.10
CA THR A 25 -12.28 8.38 12.93
C THR A 25 -12.88 7.67 11.72
N PRO A 26 -12.14 7.51 10.62
CA PRO A 26 -12.62 6.69 9.52
C PRO A 26 -12.76 5.24 10.01
N PRO A 27 -13.79 4.49 9.58
CA PRO A 27 -13.94 3.09 9.99
C PRO A 27 -12.85 2.19 9.38
N TRP A 28 -12.34 2.57 8.20
CA TRP A 28 -11.33 1.83 7.46
C TRP A 28 -10.32 2.79 6.83
N LEU A 29 -9.10 2.32 6.69
CA LEU A 29 -8.03 2.96 5.95
C LEU A 29 -7.40 1.93 5.01
N VAL A 30 -7.42 2.21 3.71
CA VAL A 30 -6.82 1.36 2.69
C VAL A 30 -5.67 2.11 2.04
N VAL A 31 -4.47 1.55 2.07
CA VAL A 31 -3.27 2.19 1.53
C VAL A 31 -2.64 1.34 0.43
N ALA A 32 -2.36 1.98 -0.70
CA ALA A 32 -1.61 1.38 -1.78
C ALA A 32 -0.11 1.49 -1.48
N SER A 33 0.52 0.35 -1.27
CA SER A 33 1.96 0.16 -1.19
C SER A 33 2.47 -0.48 -2.49
N SER A 34 3.70 -0.97 -2.50
CA SER A 34 4.31 -1.67 -3.64
C SER A 34 5.12 -2.88 -3.15
N THR A 35 5.21 -3.93 -3.98
CA THR A 35 6.13 -5.06 -3.77
C THR A 35 7.59 -4.62 -3.60
N SER A 36 7.96 -3.49 -4.18
CA SER A 36 9.29 -2.88 -4.02
C SER A 36 9.72 -2.65 -2.56
N SER A 37 8.80 -2.44 -1.62
CA SER A 37 9.16 -2.25 -0.21
C SER A 37 9.57 -3.54 0.48
N LEU A 38 9.13 -4.69 -0.06
CA LEU A 38 9.41 -6.03 0.46
C LEU A 38 10.57 -6.69 -0.28
N LEU A 39 10.58 -6.59 -1.61
CA LEU A 39 11.54 -7.28 -2.48
C LEU A 39 12.82 -6.44 -2.71
N GLY A 40 12.68 -5.11 -2.67
CA GLY A 40 13.77 -4.18 -2.96
C GLY A 40 14.11 -4.12 -4.45
N TYR A 41 14.20 -2.90 -5.00
CA TYR A 41 14.59 -2.69 -6.40
C TYR A 41 15.82 -1.78 -6.51
N ALA A 42 16.81 -2.23 -7.28
CA ALA A 42 18.02 -1.46 -7.52
C ALA A 42 17.70 -0.08 -8.12
N GLY A 43 18.30 0.97 -7.56
CA GLY A 43 18.05 2.36 -7.98
C GLY A 43 16.70 2.96 -7.50
N GLN A 44 15.95 2.25 -6.65
CA GLN A 44 14.65 2.69 -6.12
C GLN A 44 14.61 2.75 -4.58
N ALA A 45 15.76 2.83 -3.89
CA ALA A 45 15.81 2.83 -2.43
C ALA A 45 14.88 3.86 -1.76
N ASN A 46 14.72 5.04 -2.37
CA ASN A 46 13.78 6.07 -1.89
C ASN A 46 12.30 5.68 -2.08
N TYR A 47 11.94 4.99 -3.16
CA TYR A 47 10.60 4.49 -3.42
C TYR A 47 10.28 3.27 -2.54
N CYS A 48 11.23 2.35 -2.39
CA CYS A 48 11.16 1.22 -1.45
C CYS A 48 10.91 1.74 -0.03
N ALA A 49 11.72 2.70 0.45
CA ALA A 49 11.58 3.28 1.77
C ALA A 49 10.24 4.03 1.96
N ALA A 50 9.76 4.74 0.93
CA ALA A 50 8.48 5.44 1.00
C ALA A 50 7.29 4.47 1.17
N ASN A 51 7.33 3.31 0.51
CA ASN A 51 6.30 2.27 0.64
C ASN A 51 6.46 1.45 1.94
N ALA A 52 7.70 1.27 2.41
CA ALA A 52 7.99 0.56 3.67
C ALA A 52 7.39 1.25 4.92
N LEU A 53 7.07 2.54 4.84
CA LEU A 53 6.29 3.25 5.87
C LEU A 53 4.95 2.54 6.15
N PHE A 54 4.32 1.97 5.13
CA PHE A 54 3.04 1.27 5.26
C PHE A 54 3.21 -0.14 5.79
N ASP A 55 4.30 -0.83 5.44
CA ASP A 55 4.64 -2.14 6.02
C ASP A 55 4.85 -1.98 7.55
N GLN A 56 5.56 -0.93 7.96
CA GLN A 56 5.72 -0.59 9.36
C GLN A 56 4.36 -0.27 10.02
N SER A 57 3.47 0.43 9.31
CA SER A 57 2.13 0.76 9.83
C SER A 57 1.24 -0.48 10.00
N ALA A 58 1.34 -1.47 9.10
CA ALA A 58 0.66 -2.75 9.28
C ALA A 58 1.21 -3.50 10.51
N ALA A 59 2.53 -3.62 10.62
CA ALA A 59 3.19 -4.40 11.68
C ALA A 59 3.04 -3.76 13.08
N PHE A 60 3.26 -2.45 13.18
CA PHE A 60 3.36 -1.72 14.46
C PHE A 60 2.20 -0.75 14.72
N GLY A 61 1.34 -0.53 13.72
CA GLY A 61 0.19 0.34 13.83
C GLY A 61 0.53 1.79 13.51
N LEU A 62 -0.52 2.61 13.39
CA LEU A 62 -0.37 4.04 13.13
C LEU A 62 0.00 4.76 14.42
N ALA A 63 0.91 5.74 14.33
CA ALA A 63 1.28 6.60 15.44
C ALA A 63 0.23 7.71 15.61
N SER A 64 -0.91 7.40 16.25
CA SER A 64 -1.86 8.42 16.71
C SER A 64 -2.57 8.02 18.01
N THR A 65 -3.05 9.04 18.73
CA THR A 65 -3.80 8.93 19.99
C THR A 65 -5.29 9.13 19.73
N SER A 66 -5.94 8.08 19.23
CA SER A 66 -7.39 7.96 19.02
C SER A 66 -7.71 6.49 18.72
N PRO A 67 -8.98 6.05 18.76
CA PRO A 67 -9.36 4.76 18.20
C PRO A 67 -8.80 4.66 16.77
N LYS A 68 -8.07 3.58 16.48
CA LYS A 68 -7.40 3.42 15.19
C LYS A 68 -8.38 2.83 14.16
N PRO A 69 -8.40 3.33 12.92
CA PRO A 69 -9.15 2.67 11.85
C PRO A 69 -8.61 1.25 11.63
N ALA A 70 -9.46 0.34 11.16
CA ALA A 70 -8.96 -0.89 10.59
C ALA A 70 -8.14 -0.56 9.33
N LEU A 71 -6.93 -1.11 9.23
CA LEU A 71 -5.94 -0.80 8.21
C LEU A 71 -5.78 -1.97 7.25
N LEU A 72 -5.83 -1.68 5.95
CA LEU A 72 -5.47 -2.60 4.87
C LEU A 72 -4.32 -2.01 4.06
N VAL A 73 -3.18 -2.70 4.05
CA VAL A 73 -2.02 -2.39 3.20
C VAL A 73 -1.98 -3.36 2.02
N LEU A 74 -1.91 -2.82 0.81
CA LEU A 74 -1.78 -3.62 -0.41
C LEU A 74 -0.46 -3.32 -1.10
N ASN A 75 0.48 -4.26 -1.06
CA ASN A 75 1.75 -4.17 -1.79
C ASN A 75 1.52 -4.63 -3.23
N PHE A 76 1.26 -3.68 -4.11
CA PHE A 76 1.02 -3.98 -5.52
C PHE A 76 2.32 -4.28 -6.28
N GLY A 77 2.30 -5.36 -7.05
CA GLY A 77 3.17 -5.55 -8.20
C GLY A 77 2.74 -4.68 -9.40
N PRO A 78 3.37 -4.86 -10.56
CA PRO A 78 3.08 -4.05 -11.75
C PRO A 78 1.65 -4.28 -12.24
N TRP A 79 0.95 -3.19 -12.53
CA TRP A 79 -0.30 -3.19 -13.29
C TRP A 79 0.03 -3.05 -14.78
N GLY A 80 -0.64 -3.78 -15.66
CA GLY A 80 -0.29 -3.87 -17.09
C GLY A 80 -0.97 -2.86 -18.01
N GLU A 81 -2.08 -2.24 -17.62
CA GLU A 81 -2.91 -1.45 -18.54
C GLU A 81 -2.88 0.06 -18.28
N VAL A 82 -2.67 0.48 -17.03
CA VAL A 82 -2.81 1.89 -16.61
C VAL A 82 -1.73 2.30 -15.60
N GLY A 83 -1.60 3.61 -15.37
CA GLY A 83 -0.70 4.16 -14.36
C GLY A 83 0.77 3.99 -14.75
N MET A 84 1.57 3.40 -13.86
CA MET A 84 3.01 3.28 -14.05
C MET A 84 3.41 2.46 -15.30
N ALA A 85 2.54 1.56 -15.78
CA ALA A 85 2.71 0.87 -17.05
C ALA A 85 2.67 1.83 -18.24
N SER A 86 1.69 2.75 -18.27
CA SER A 86 1.58 3.76 -19.33
C SER A 86 2.65 4.85 -19.27
N GLU A 87 3.23 5.07 -18.09
CA GLU A 87 4.26 6.11 -17.86
C GLU A 87 5.70 5.59 -18.03
N GLY A 88 5.92 4.26 -18.02
CA GLY A 88 7.27 3.68 -18.11
C GLY A 88 8.16 4.05 -16.93
N THR A 89 7.65 3.90 -15.69
CA THR A 89 8.43 4.30 -14.51
C THR A 89 9.54 3.31 -14.18
N LYS A 90 10.60 3.80 -13.50
CA LYS A 90 11.70 2.94 -13.06
C LYS A 90 11.25 1.82 -12.10
N ALA A 91 10.25 2.08 -11.25
CA ALA A 91 9.69 1.07 -10.36
C ALA A 91 9.04 -0.07 -11.16
N TYR A 92 8.29 0.26 -12.21
CA TYR A 92 7.68 -0.71 -13.13
C TYR A 92 8.74 -1.52 -13.90
N GLU A 93 9.75 -0.86 -14.47
CA GLU A 93 10.85 -1.55 -15.17
C GLU A 93 11.55 -2.55 -14.25
N MET A 94 11.83 -2.15 -13.01
CA MET A 94 12.53 -3.01 -12.07
C MET A 94 11.66 -4.16 -11.57
N SER A 95 10.35 -3.98 -11.36
CA SER A 95 9.49 -5.10 -10.99
C SER A 95 9.48 -6.18 -12.08
N VAL A 96 9.32 -5.78 -13.34
CA VAL A 96 9.33 -6.71 -14.48
C VAL A 96 10.69 -7.39 -14.62
N ALA A 97 11.78 -6.64 -14.49
CA ALA A 97 13.14 -7.19 -14.54
C ALA A 97 13.45 -8.18 -13.40
N ASN A 98 12.68 -8.17 -12.31
CA ASN A 98 12.79 -9.11 -11.19
C ASN A 98 11.71 -10.20 -11.22
N GLY A 99 11.06 -10.42 -12.37
CA GLY A 99 10.17 -11.56 -12.60
C GLY A 99 8.73 -11.37 -12.14
N GLU A 100 8.30 -10.13 -11.88
CA GLU A 100 6.87 -9.83 -11.73
C GLU A 100 6.20 -9.61 -13.08
N ILE A 101 5.03 -10.23 -13.25
CA ILE A 101 4.23 -10.17 -14.47
C ILE A 101 3.23 -9.01 -14.34
N PRO A 102 3.17 -8.07 -15.30
CA PRO A 102 2.17 -7.00 -15.28
C PRO A 102 0.74 -7.54 -15.28
N MET A 103 0.02 -7.31 -14.19
CA MET A 103 -1.34 -7.84 -14.00
C MET A 103 -2.37 -7.07 -14.83
N PRO A 104 -3.36 -7.74 -15.44
CA PRO A 104 -4.57 -7.10 -15.91
C PRO A 104 -5.29 -6.37 -14.76
N SER A 105 -5.88 -5.20 -15.02
CA SER A 105 -6.57 -4.41 -13.99
C SER A 105 -7.75 -5.19 -13.40
N SER A 106 -8.42 -6.02 -14.19
CA SER A 106 -9.51 -6.88 -13.73
C SER A 106 -9.05 -7.90 -12.68
N ALA A 107 -7.88 -8.50 -12.87
CA ALA A 107 -7.29 -9.43 -11.92
C ALA A 107 -6.89 -8.71 -10.62
N ALA A 108 -6.19 -7.58 -10.73
CA ALA A 108 -5.78 -6.78 -9.58
C ALA A 108 -7.00 -6.29 -8.77
N LEU A 109 -8.05 -5.78 -9.43
CA LEU A 109 -9.30 -5.36 -8.79
C LEU A 109 -10.04 -6.54 -8.15
N GLY A 110 -9.99 -7.72 -8.75
CA GLY A 110 -10.51 -8.95 -8.13
C GLY A 110 -9.83 -9.27 -6.80
N CYS A 111 -8.50 -9.10 -6.72
CA CYS A 111 -7.76 -9.24 -5.47
C CYS A 111 -8.10 -8.15 -4.46
N VAL A 112 -8.24 -6.89 -4.90
CA VAL A 112 -8.69 -5.78 -4.04
C VAL A 112 -10.06 -6.07 -3.42
N ALA A 113 -11.01 -6.56 -4.22
CA ALA A 113 -12.35 -6.90 -3.72
C ALA A 113 -12.31 -7.98 -2.62
N LYS A 114 -11.48 -9.02 -2.81
CA LYS A 114 -11.26 -10.06 -1.79
C LYS A 114 -10.63 -9.48 -0.53
N ALA A 115 -9.57 -8.68 -0.66
CA ALA A 115 -8.89 -8.06 0.47
C ALA A 115 -9.80 -7.11 1.27
N LEU A 116 -10.70 -6.38 0.60
CA LEU A 116 -11.71 -5.55 1.24
C LEU A 116 -12.75 -6.37 2.00
N ALA A 117 -13.16 -7.53 1.45
CA ALA A 117 -14.06 -8.44 2.15
C ALA A 117 -13.42 -9.00 3.43
N GLU A 118 -12.13 -9.36 3.37
CA GLU A 118 -11.36 -9.79 4.54
C GLU A 118 -11.23 -8.67 5.58
N LEU A 119 -10.91 -7.44 5.16
CA LEU A 119 -10.86 -6.29 6.06
C LEU A 119 -12.19 -6.07 6.77
N ARG A 120 -13.31 -6.14 6.04
CA ARG A 120 -14.65 -5.97 6.62
C ARG A 120 -14.94 -7.02 7.67
N SER A 121 -14.59 -8.28 7.41
CA SER A 121 -14.77 -9.39 8.35
C SER A 121 -13.89 -9.22 9.59
N ALA A 122 -12.61 -8.87 9.40
CA ALA A 122 -11.67 -8.63 10.49
C ALA A 122 -12.10 -7.44 11.36
N ALA A 123 -12.51 -6.33 10.73
CA ALA A 123 -12.94 -5.11 11.42
C ALA A 123 -14.21 -5.30 12.27
N ALA A 124 -15.09 -6.25 11.90
CA ALA A 124 -16.26 -6.59 12.69
C ALA A 124 -15.91 -7.28 14.03
N VAL A 125 -14.76 -7.96 14.09
CA VAL A 125 -14.25 -8.64 15.29
C VAL A 125 -13.30 -7.73 16.07
N GLN A 126 -12.42 -7.03 15.36
CA GLN A 126 -11.41 -6.15 15.92
C GLN A 126 -11.43 -4.81 15.16
N PRO A 127 -12.00 -3.72 15.73
CA PRO A 127 -12.15 -2.44 15.03
C PRO A 127 -10.85 -1.79 14.54
N ASP A 128 -9.71 -2.14 15.14
CA ASP A 128 -8.37 -1.70 14.75
C ASP A 128 -7.56 -2.81 14.04
N ALA A 129 -8.24 -3.77 13.41
CA ALA A 129 -7.62 -4.86 12.66
C ALA A 129 -6.64 -4.32 11.62
N ARG A 130 -5.51 -5.01 11.44
CA ARG A 130 -4.45 -4.64 10.50
C ARG A 130 -4.17 -5.82 9.59
N LEU A 131 -4.37 -5.63 8.30
CA LEU A 131 -4.13 -6.63 7.27
C LEU A 131 -3.13 -6.08 6.25
N GLN A 132 -2.29 -6.98 5.74
CA GLN A 132 -1.35 -6.67 4.68
C GLN A 132 -1.35 -7.82 3.68
N PHE A 133 -1.51 -7.49 2.40
CA PHE A 133 -1.46 -8.47 1.31
C PHE A 133 -0.55 -7.98 0.19
N ILE A 134 0.12 -8.94 -0.46
CA ILE A 134 0.75 -8.72 -1.75
C ILE A 134 -0.32 -8.98 -2.82
N VAL A 135 -0.42 -8.07 -3.79
CA VAL A 135 -1.24 -8.22 -4.98
C VAL A 135 -0.31 -8.15 -6.16
N ALA A 136 0.17 -9.30 -6.62
CA ALA A 136 1.15 -9.42 -7.69
C ALA A 136 0.96 -10.76 -8.42
N ASP A 137 1.45 -10.80 -9.65
CA ASP A 137 1.65 -12.02 -10.42
C ASP A 137 3.17 -12.18 -10.64
N VAL A 138 3.70 -13.40 -10.51
CA VAL A 138 5.14 -13.68 -10.46
C VAL A 138 5.47 -14.98 -11.18
N GLU A 139 6.64 -15.04 -11.80
CA GLU A 139 7.06 -16.16 -12.66
C GLU A 139 8.26 -16.96 -12.12
N TRP A 140 8.68 -16.72 -10.87
CA TRP A 140 9.88 -17.32 -10.25
C TRP A 140 9.57 -18.33 -9.13
#